data_AF-A0A1H2H297-F1
#
_entry.id   AF-A0A1H2H297-F1
#
_cell.length_a   1.000
_cell.length_b   1.000
_cell.length_c   1.000
_cell.angle_alpha   90.00
_cell.angle_beta   90.00
_cell.angle_gamma   90.00
#
_symmetry.space_group_name_H-M   'P 1'
#
loop_
_entity.id
_entity.type
_entity.pdbx_description
1 polymer ?
#
loop_
_entity_poly.entity_id
_entity_poly.type
_entity_poly.pdbx_seq_one_letter_code
_entity_poly.pdbx_strand_id
1 'polypeptide(L)'
;MVREIDQSEFDAVIAGTGPVLVEFYATWCGSCRRMAPVLDAVARELAGQAEFIMVNVDEAPELVTRFDVRSTPTLQLFRAGAAVGAPLIGAYPEATVRAMVDTSLAATAPSSAQLLAWAPDACTLPTAERPFRLDEFADLFARSLREVERPEPTRLLLDLEEAADDRARDLAARETSCCSFFTFTFSPPRGGVVRMQVDVPMEQSTVLDGLALQAATAAGLSR
;
A
#
# COMPACT_ATOMS: atom_id res chain seq x y z
N MET A 1 9.05 -20.96 -5.04
CA MET A 1 10.02 -21.65 -5.93
C MET A 1 10.36 -20.69 -7.04
N VAL A 2 11.63 -20.58 -7.41
CA VAL A 2 12.06 -19.68 -8.49
C VAL A 2 11.72 -20.34 -9.84
N ARG A 3 11.04 -19.60 -10.71
CA ARG A 3 10.66 -20.08 -12.05
C ARG A 3 11.56 -19.46 -13.11
N GLU A 4 12.10 -20.27 -14.00
CA GLU A 4 12.75 -19.76 -15.21
C GLU A 4 11.70 -19.37 -16.26
N ILE A 5 11.89 -18.22 -16.88
CA ILE A 5 10.99 -17.70 -17.92
C ILE A 5 11.79 -17.26 -19.15
N ASP A 6 11.13 -17.29 -20.30
CA ASP A 6 11.71 -16.74 -21.52
C ASP A 6 11.45 -15.22 -21.65
N GLN A 7 12.07 -14.63 -22.67
CA GLN A 7 11.94 -13.20 -22.96
C GLN A 7 10.50 -12.78 -23.30
N SER A 8 9.70 -13.66 -23.91
CA SER A 8 8.35 -13.36 -24.38
C SER A 8 7.34 -13.27 -23.23
N GLU A 9 7.57 -14.04 -22.16
CA GLU A 9 6.74 -14.01 -20.95
C GLU A 9 7.03 -12.80 -20.05
N PHE A 10 8.21 -12.19 -20.20
CA PHE A 10 8.78 -11.25 -19.22
C PHE A 10 7.83 -10.10 -18.86
N ASP A 11 7.36 -9.34 -19.85
CA ASP A 11 6.52 -8.16 -19.62
C ASP A 11 5.20 -8.51 -18.94
N ALA A 12 4.60 -9.66 -19.29
CA ALA A 12 3.36 -10.12 -18.68
C ALA A 12 3.56 -10.48 -17.20
N VAL A 13 4.69 -11.13 -16.87
CA VAL A 13 5.01 -11.53 -15.49
C VAL A 13 5.28 -10.31 -14.62
N ILE A 14 6.13 -9.37 -15.07
CA ILE A 14 6.48 -8.19 -14.26
C ILE A 14 5.33 -7.17 -14.12
N ALA A 15 4.30 -7.25 -14.98
CA ALA A 15 3.09 -6.42 -14.90
C ALA A 15 2.11 -6.86 -13.81
N GLY A 16 2.39 -7.96 -13.10
CA GLY A 16 1.58 -8.43 -11.98
C GLY A 16 1.42 -7.40 -10.85
N THR A 17 0.42 -7.63 -9.99
CA THR A 17 0.09 -6.74 -8.86
C THR A 17 1.08 -6.83 -7.70
N GLY A 18 1.79 -7.95 -7.58
CA GLY A 18 2.81 -8.17 -6.56
C GLY A 18 4.23 -7.77 -7.01
N PRO A 19 5.18 -7.60 -6.07
CA PRO A 19 6.58 -7.48 -6.41
C PRO A 19 7.11 -8.74 -7.09
N VAL A 20 7.94 -8.56 -8.12
CA VAL A 20 8.61 -9.63 -8.85
C VAL A 20 10.13 -9.42 -8.77
N LEU A 21 10.84 -10.34 -8.14
CA LEU A 21 12.31 -10.34 -8.14
C LEU A 21 12.82 -11.17 -9.31
N VAL A 22 13.65 -10.56 -10.15
CA VAL A 22 14.25 -11.18 -11.33
C VAL A 22 15.73 -11.41 -11.10
N GLU A 23 16.21 -12.64 -11.28
CA GLU A 23 17.63 -12.94 -11.46
C GLU A 23 17.98 -13.05 -12.95
N PHE A 24 18.77 -12.12 -13.46
CA PHE A 24 19.46 -12.28 -14.73
C PHE A 24 20.70 -13.14 -14.50
N TYR A 25 20.67 -14.37 -14.99
CA TYR A 25 21.68 -15.39 -14.75
C TYR A 25 22.29 -15.90 -16.05
N ALA A 26 23.38 -16.66 -15.93
CA ALA A 26 23.94 -17.42 -17.05
C ALA A 26 24.34 -18.84 -16.60
N THR A 27 24.28 -19.81 -17.49
CA THR A 27 24.57 -21.22 -17.16
C THR A 27 26.04 -21.45 -16.79
N TRP A 28 26.95 -20.65 -17.33
CA TRP A 28 28.39 -20.66 -17.06
C TRP A 28 28.80 -19.86 -15.82
N CYS A 29 27.86 -19.15 -15.18
CA CYS A 29 28.13 -18.27 -14.05
C CYS A 29 28.23 -19.05 -12.72
N GLY A 30 29.45 -19.17 -12.19
CA GLY A 30 29.71 -19.85 -10.92
C GLY A 30 29.06 -19.17 -9.69
N SER A 31 28.95 -17.84 -9.70
CA SER A 31 28.27 -17.09 -8.62
C SER A 31 26.76 -17.29 -8.64
N CYS A 32 26.14 -17.50 -9.80
CA CYS A 32 24.72 -17.76 -9.95
C CYS A 32 24.33 -19.08 -9.28
N ARG A 33 25.18 -20.11 -9.37
CA ARG A 33 24.99 -21.37 -8.62
C ARG A 33 24.95 -21.20 -7.09
N ARG A 34 25.64 -20.19 -6.55
CA ARG A 34 25.58 -19.86 -5.12
C ARG A 34 24.34 -19.03 -4.78
N MET A 35 23.84 -18.25 -5.72
CA MET A 35 22.66 -17.41 -5.58
C MET A 35 21.37 -18.23 -5.63
N ALA A 36 21.31 -19.26 -6.48
CA ALA A 36 20.16 -20.14 -6.64
C ALA A 36 19.55 -20.65 -5.31
N PRO A 37 20.30 -21.31 -4.39
CA PRO A 37 19.72 -21.78 -3.13
C PRO A 37 19.21 -20.66 -2.22
N VAL A 38 19.84 -19.48 -2.28
CA VAL A 38 19.44 -18.30 -1.52
C VAL A 38 18.10 -17.75 -2.05
N LEU A 39 17.96 -17.58 -3.38
CA LEU A 39 16.71 -17.14 -3.98
C LEU A 39 15.59 -18.13 -3.73
N ASP A 40 15.88 -19.43 -3.77
CA ASP A 40 14.91 -20.48 -3.51
C ASP A 40 14.43 -20.48 -2.05
N ALA A 41 15.32 -20.23 -1.09
CA ALA A 41 14.97 -20.10 0.32
C ALA A 41 14.02 -18.91 0.54
N VAL A 42 14.41 -17.72 0.07
CA VAL A 42 13.59 -16.51 0.21
C VAL A 42 12.26 -16.63 -0.54
N ALA A 43 12.25 -17.24 -1.72
CA ALA A 43 11.02 -17.48 -2.49
C ALA A 43 10.05 -18.45 -1.79
N ARG A 44 10.53 -19.34 -0.91
CA ARG A 44 9.67 -20.18 -0.07
C ARG A 44 9.10 -19.39 1.10
N GLU A 45 9.92 -18.57 1.75
CA GLU A 45 9.47 -17.74 2.88
C GLU A 45 8.41 -16.70 2.47
N LEU A 46 8.58 -16.10 1.29
CA LEU A 46 7.70 -15.06 0.76
C LEU A 46 6.65 -15.61 -0.22
N ALA A 47 6.35 -16.90 -0.15
CA ALA A 47 5.34 -17.53 -1.01
C ALA A 47 3.99 -16.81 -0.88
N GLY A 48 3.41 -16.43 -2.02
CA GLY A 48 2.15 -15.68 -2.09
C GLY A 48 2.27 -14.17 -1.83
N GLN A 49 3.45 -13.67 -1.44
CA GLN A 49 3.70 -12.24 -1.22
C GLN A 49 4.51 -11.61 -2.36
N ALA A 50 5.45 -12.36 -2.94
CA ALA A 50 6.26 -11.92 -4.07
C ALA A 50 6.53 -13.08 -5.04
N GLU A 51 6.72 -12.77 -6.32
CA GLU A 51 7.14 -13.74 -7.32
C GLU A 51 8.65 -13.66 -7.54
N PHE A 52 9.28 -14.81 -7.77
CA PHE A 52 10.71 -14.91 -8.02
C PHE A 52 10.92 -15.64 -9.34
N ILE A 53 11.59 -14.97 -10.27
CA ILE A 53 11.89 -15.52 -11.59
C ILE A 53 13.37 -15.39 -11.93
N MET A 54 13.81 -16.22 -12.87
CA MET A 54 15.15 -16.16 -13.43
C MET A 54 15.07 -16.10 -14.96
N VAL A 55 16.00 -15.34 -15.55
CA VAL A 55 16.09 -15.10 -16.99
C VAL A 55 17.52 -15.37 -17.44
N ASN A 56 17.67 -16.29 -18.40
CA ASN A 56 18.96 -16.60 -18.99
C ASN A 56 19.39 -15.47 -19.93
N VAL A 57 20.50 -14.80 -19.62
CA VAL A 57 21.00 -13.67 -20.42
C VAL A 57 21.48 -14.10 -21.81
N ASP A 58 21.87 -15.36 -21.99
CA ASP A 58 22.29 -15.89 -23.29
C ASP A 58 21.09 -16.08 -24.25
N GLU A 59 19.88 -16.19 -23.70
CA GLU A 59 18.64 -16.44 -24.45
C GLU A 59 17.72 -15.23 -24.53
N ALA A 60 18.01 -14.17 -23.76
CA ALA A 60 17.19 -12.95 -23.67
C ALA A 60 17.98 -11.65 -23.97
N PRO A 61 18.58 -11.50 -25.16
CA PRO A 61 19.46 -10.36 -25.48
C PRO A 61 18.74 -8.99 -25.49
N GLU A 62 17.42 -8.96 -25.74
CA GLU A 62 16.66 -7.71 -25.69
C GLU A 62 16.50 -7.22 -24.25
N LEU A 63 16.28 -8.14 -23.30
CA LEU A 63 16.19 -7.81 -21.87
C LEU A 63 17.54 -7.36 -21.32
N VAL A 64 18.64 -8.02 -21.74
CA VAL A 64 20.00 -7.61 -21.40
C VAL A 64 20.26 -6.16 -21.81
N THR A 65 19.84 -5.80 -23.04
CA THR A 65 19.98 -4.44 -23.55
C THR A 65 19.06 -3.46 -22.82
N ARG A 66 17.77 -3.81 -22.66
CA ARG A 66 16.73 -2.95 -22.06
C ARG A 66 17.04 -2.59 -20.61
N PHE A 67 17.61 -3.51 -19.85
CA PHE A 67 17.92 -3.32 -18.43
C PHE A 67 19.40 -3.12 -18.14
N ASP A 68 20.22 -2.92 -19.19
CA ASP A 68 21.66 -2.67 -19.09
C ASP A 68 22.37 -3.72 -18.19
N VAL A 69 22.09 -5.00 -18.42
CA VAL A 69 22.64 -6.10 -17.63
C VAL A 69 24.09 -6.34 -18.05
N ARG A 70 25.03 -5.85 -17.24
CA ARG A 70 26.48 -5.91 -17.54
C ARG A 70 27.21 -7.09 -16.90
N SER A 71 26.55 -7.81 -16.00
CA SER A 71 27.17 -8.86 -15.19
C SER A 71 26.13 -9.83 -14.66
N THR A 72 26.53 -11.07 -14.36
CA THR A 72 25.67 -12.08 -13.76
C THR A 72 26.25 -12.61 -12.43
N PRO A 73 25.41 -12.92 -11.43
CA PRO A 73 23.97 -12.66 -11.42
C PRO A 73 23.69 -11.15 -11.21
N THR A 74 22.63 -10.65 -11.86
CA THR A 74 22.05 -9.33 -11.55
C THR A 74 20.64 -9.55 -11.04
N LEU A 75 20.34 -9.05 -9.84
CA LEU A 75 19.01 -9.10 -9.25
C LEU A 75 18.34 -7.74 -9.41
N GLN A 76 17.18 -7.70 -10.05
CA GLN A 76 16.38 -6.49 -10.21
C GLN A 76 14.97 -6.75 -9.73
N LEU A 77 14.45 -5.83 -8.92
CA LEU A 77 13.09 -5.90 -8.42
C LEU A 77 12.17 -5.11 -9.35
N PHE A 78 10.99 -5.67 -9.62
CA PHE A 78 9.97 -5.07 -10.46
C PHE A 78 8.64 -4.96 -9.71
N ARG A 79 7.84 -4.00 -10.16
CA ARG A 79 6.47 -3.79 -9.70
C ARG A 79 5.66 -3.10 -10.79
N ALA A 80 4.47 -3.61 -11.09
CA ALA A 80 3.56 -3.02 -12.06
C ALA A 80 4.27 -2.67 -13.40
N GLY A 81 5.16 -3.54 -13.85
CA GLY A 81 5.93 -3.39 -15.09
C GLY A 81 7.18 -2.49 -15.00
N ALA A 82 7.45 -1.87 -13.86
CA ALA A 82 8.59 -0.96 -13.67
C ALA A 82 9.65 -1.54 -12.74
N ALA A 83 10.93 -1.28 -13.07
CA ALA A 83 12.05 -1.59 -12.19
C ALA A 83 12.04 -0.66 -10.96
N VAL A 84 12.22 -1.22 -9.77
CA VAL A 84 12.21 -0.51 -8.49
C VAL A 84 13.57 -0.62 -7.83
N GLY A 85 14.16 0.53 -7.48
CA GLY A 85 15.45 0.60 -6.83
C GLY A 85 16.63 0.19 -7.72
N ALA A 86 17.83 0.26 -7.15
CA ALA A 86 19.04 -0.15 -7.83
C ALA A 86 19.16 -1.68 -7.89
N PRO A 87 19.71 -2.25 -8.97
CA PRO A 87 19.98 -3.67 -9.05
C PRO A 87 21.08 -4.08 -8.06
N LEU A 88 21.01 -5.33 -7.60
CA LEU A 88 22.11 -5.97 -6.87
C LEU A 88 22.94 -6.80 -7.85
N ILE A 89 24.25 -6.55 -7.87
CA ILE A 89 25.17 -7.23 -8.78
C ILE A 89 26.06 -8.19 -8.00
N GLY A 90 25.99 -9.48 -8.33
CA GLY A 90 26.73 -10.54 -7.65
C GLY A 90 25.88 -11.33 -6.66
N ALA A 91 26.54 -12.21 -5.91
CA ALA A 91 25.88 -13.07 -4.94
C ALA A 91 25.78 -12.38 -3.57
N TYR A 92 24.59 -12.43 -2.97
CA TYR A 92 24.30 -11.82 -1.67
C TYR A 92 23.66 -12.83 -0.70
N PRO A 93 23.77 -12.63 0.63
CA PRO A 93 23.07 -13.45 1.62
C PRO A 93 21.55 -13.29 1.55
N GLU A 94 20.81 -14.28 2.07
CA GLU A 94 19.34 -14.29 2.18
C GLU A 94 18.78 -13.00 2.79
N ALA A 95 19.40 -12.52 3.88
CA ALA A 95 18.96 -11.29 4.55
C ALA A 95 18.97 -10.06 3.63
N THR A 96 19.96 -9.94 2.74
CA THR A 96 20.05 -8.81 1.80
C THR A 96 18.99 -8.91 0.70
N VAL A 97 18.80 -10.11 0.15
CA VAL A 97 17.76 -10.37 -0.86
C VAL A 97 16.37 -10.14 -0.28
N ARG A 98 16.14 -10.64 0.92
CA ARG A 98 14.89 -10.43 1.65
C ARG A 98 14.65 -8.94 1.90
N ALA A 99 15.64 -8.19 2.38
CA ALA A 99 15.50 -6.76 2.63
C ALA A 99 15.11 -5.97 1.35
N MET A 100 15.65 -6.36 0.20
CA MET A 100 15.28 -5.77 -1.10
C MET A 100 13.79 -5.98 -1.41
N VAL A 101 13.27 -7.19 -1.21
CA VAL A 101 11.85 -7.51 -1.45
C VAL A 101 10.96 -6.88 -0.37
N ASP A 102 11.35 -6.95 0.91
CA ASP A 102 10.63 -6.37 2.05
C ASP A 102 10.47 -4.86 1.89
N THR A 103 11.47 -4.15 1.36
CA THR A 103 11.38 -2.70 1.07
C THR A 103 10.25 -2.41 0.07
N SER A 104 10.09 -3.26 -0.94
CA SER A 104 9.00 -3.13 -1.92
C SER A 104 7.68 -3.57 -1.33
N LEU A 105 7.63 -4.68 -0.58
CA LEU A 105 6.43 -5.11 0.14
C LEU A 105 5.91 -4.01 1.09
N ALA A 106 6.80 -3.36 1.84
CA ALA A 106 6.52 -2.21 2.70
C ALA A 106 6.16 -0.93 1.94
N ALA A 107 6.47 -0.85 0.64
CA ALA A 107 5.98 0.19 -0.27
C ALA A 107 4.64 -0.21 -0.96
N THR A 108 4.12 -1.43 -0.74
CA THR A 108 2.77 -1.90 -1.16
C THR A 108 1.78 -1.90 -0.01
N ALA A 109 2.24 -2.30 1.19
CA ALA A 109 1.62 -1.78 2.38
C ALA A 109 1.72 -0.26 2.21
N PRO A 110 0.63 0.50 2.35
CA PRO A 110 0.78 1.93 2.26
C PRO A 110 1.73 2.29 3.40
N SER A 111 2.96 2.67 3.02
CA SER A 111 4.02 2.97 3.98
C SER A 111 3.45 3.98 4.95
N SER A 112 3.83 3.97 6.22
CA SER A 112 3.40 5.03 7.13
C SER A 112 3.65 6.40 6.51
N ALA A 113 4.67 6.59 5.68
CA ALA A 113 4.93 7.82 4.91
C ALA A 113 3.91 8.10 3.76
N GLN A 114 3.31 7.08 3.15
CA GLN A 114 2.23 7.21 2.15
C GLN A 114 0.83 7.28 2.80
N LEU A 115 0.63 6.59 3.93
CA LEU A 115 -0.38 6.89 4.95
C LEU A 115 -0.08 8.20 5.73
N LEU A 116 0.97 8.94 5.38
CA LEU A 116 1.28 10.28 5.91
C LEU A 116 1.37 11.32 4.80
N ALA A 117 1.23 10.94 3.53
CA ALA A 117 1.13 11.90 2.43
C ALA A 117 -0.19 12.69 2.48
N TRP A 118 -1.15 12.26 3.31
CA TRP A 118 -2.40 12.95 3.62
C TRP A 118 -2.37 13.71 4.95
N ALA A 119 -1.27 13.69 5.71
CA ALA A 119 -1.15 14.47 6.93
C ALA A 119 -0.47 15.81 6.59
N PRO A 120 -1.19 16.95 6.57
CA PRO A 120 -0.53 18.24 6.39
C PRO A 120 0.47 18.51 7.51
N ASP A 121 1.53 19.26 7.19
CA ASP A 121 2.61 19.72 8.09
C ASP A 121 2.12 20.47 9.36
N ALA A 122 0.81 20.69 9.50
CA ALA A 122 0.18 21.24 10.69
C ALA A 122 -0.03 20.21 11.83
N CYS A 123 0.23 18.91 11.60
CA CYS A 123 -0.09 17.89 12.62
C CYS A 123 1.09 17.64 13.59
N THR A 124 1.21 18.47 14.62
CA THR A 124 2.17 18.33 15.73
C THR A 124 1.74 17.30 16.79
N LEU A 125 1.37 16.08 16.37
CA LEU A 125 1.11 14.98 17.32
C LEU A 125 2.21 13.92 17.22
N PRO A 126 2.91 13.60 18.34
CA PRO A 126 3.98 12.61 18.35
C PRO A 126 3.45 11.21 18.00
N THR A 127 4.25 10.48 17.22
CA THR A 127 3.95 9.21 16.55
C THR A 127 3.49 8.06 17.48
N ALA A 128 3.62 8.20 18.79
CA ALA A 128 3.30 7.16 19.78
C ALA A 128 1.79 6.97 20.05
N GLU A 129 0.93 7.94 19.73
CA GLU A 129 -0.50 7.92 20.13
C GLU A 129 -1.49 7.74 18.96
N ARG A 130 -0.98 7.54 17.74
CA ARG A 130 -1.78 7.44 16.50
C ARG A 130 -2.55 6.11 16.30
N PRO A 131 -2.08 4.94 16.77
CA PRO A 131 -2.79 3.67 16.54
C PRO A 131 -4.17 3.58 17.22
N PHE A 132 -4.42 4.35 18.28
CA PHE A 132 -5.63 4.22 19.09
C PHE A 132 -6.87 4.94 18.49
N ARG A 133 -6.68 5.88 17.55
CA ARG A 133 -7.76 6.73 17.01
C ARG A 133 -8.47 6.13 15.78
N LEU A 134 -7.74 5.36 14.98
CA LEU A 134 -8.29 4.72 13.77
C LEU A 134 -9.22 3.56 14.10
N ASP A 135 -8.92 2.80 15.16
CA ASP A 135 -9.78 1.71 15.63
C ASP A 135 -11.12 2.23 16.18
N GLU A 136 -11.15 3.40 16.84
CA GLU A 136 -12.39 3.95 17.40
C GLU A 136 -13.38 4.46 16.34
N PHE A 137 -12.87 5.11 15.29
CA PHE A 137 -13.69 5.51 14.13
C PHE A 137 -14.09 4.30 13.28
N ALA A 138 -13.19 3.32 13.09
CA ALA A 138 -13.53 2.08 12.39
C ALA A 138 -14.62 1.29 13.14
N ASP A 139 -14.54 1.19 14.48
CA ASP A 139 -15.57 0.56 15.31
C ASP A 139 -16.90 1.33 15.27
N LEU A 140 -16.87 2.66 15.27
CA LEU A 140 -18.07 3.48 15.07
C LEU A 140 -18.71 3.17 13.71
N PHE A 141 -17.94 3.28 12.62
CA PHE A 141 -18.45 3.09 11.27
C PHE A 141 -18.97 1.67 11.05
N ALA A 142 -18.25 0.65 11.52
CA ALA A 142 -18.67 -0.74 11.39
C ALA A 142 -20.00 -1.04 12.10
N ARG A 143 -20.34 -0.30 13.16
CA ARG A 143 -21.54 -0.57 13.96
C ARG A 143 -22.74 0.28 13.60
N SER A 144 -22.53 1.55 13.27
CA SER A 144 -23.60 2.54 13.21
C SER A 144 -23.75 3.25 11.87
N LEU A 145 -22.79 3.11 10.95
CA LEU A 145 -22.88 3.77 9.65
C LEU A 145 -23.87 3.05 8.74
N ARG A 146 -24.85 3.81 8.24
CA ARG A 146 -25.92 3.34 7.37
C ARG A 146 -25.70 3.74 5.92
N GLU A 147 -25.16 4.95 5.69
CA GLU A 147 -24.94 5.47 4.34
C GLU A 147 -23.73 6.42 4.31
N VAL A 148 -23.04 6.43 3.16
CA VAL A 148 -21.89 7.30 2.87
C VAL A 148 -22.15 7.99 1.54
N GLU A 149 -22.19 9.32 1.55
CA GLU A 149 -22.36 10.10 0.34
C GLU A 149 -21.24 11.12 0.16
N ARG A 150 -20.76 11.23 -1.08
CA ARG A 150 -19.73 12.17 -1.49
C ARG A 150 -20.32 13.17 -2.50
N PRO A 151 -21.11 14.17 -2.05
CA PRO A 151 -21.79 15.10 -2.96
C PRO A 151 -20.83 16.10 -3.62
N GLU A 152 -19.75 16.47 -2.94
CA GLU A 152 -18.75 17.44 -3.42
C GLU A 152 -17.33 16.97 -3.01
N PRO A 153 -16.27 17.37 -3.73
CA PRO A 153 -14.88 17.03 -3.37
C PRO A 153 -14.45 17.55 -1.99
N THR A 154 -15.14 18.56 -1.45
CA THR A 154 -14.84 19.17 -0.15
C THR A 154 -15.84 18.77 0.94
N ARG A 155 -16.82 17.91 0.62
CA ARG A 155 -17.89 17.54 1.55
C ARG A 155 -18.17 16.05 1.56
N LEU A 156 -18.20 15.45 2.74
CA LEU A 156 -18.58 14.07 2.98
C LEU A 156 -19.78 14.04 3.92
N LEU A 157 -20.79 13.24 3.60
CA LEU A 157 -21.96 13.02 4.43
C LEU A 157 -21.97 11.56 4.90
N LEU A 158 -22.14 11.37 6.20
CA LEU A 158 -22.16 10.09 6.88
C LEU A 158 -23.45 9.99 7.69
N ASP A 159 -24.29 9.03 7.35
CA ASP A 159 -25.55 8.79 8.07
C ASP A 159 -25.33 7.68 9.08
N LEU A 160 -25.37 8.06 10.35
CA LEU A 160 -25.14 7.19 11.49
C LEU A 160 -26.47 6.91 12.20
N GLU A 161 -26.59 5.78 12.87
CA GLU A 161 -27.71 5.56 13.79
C GLU A 161 -27.74 6.62 14.90
N GLU A 162 -28.93 7.09 15.26
CA GLU A 162 -29.14 8.07 16.34
C GLU A 162 -28.53 7.61 17.68
N ALA A 163 -28.48 6.30 17.94
CA ALA A 163 -27.83 5.74 19.13
C ALA A 163 -26.32 6.01 19.21
N ALA A 164 -25.68 6.32 18.07
CA ALA A 164 -24.25 6.61 17.99
C ALA A 164 -23.93 8.12 18.04
N ASP A 165 -24.94 8.98 18.15
CA ASP A 165 -24.81 10.43 18.01
C ASP A 165 -23.85 11.05 19.03
N ASP A 166 -24.04 10.76 20.32
CA ASP A 166 -23.16 11.28 21.38
C ASP A 166 -21.70 10.84 21.21
N ARG A 167 -21.48 9.59 20.79
CA ARG A 167 -20.15 9.05 20.53
C ARG A 167 -19.50 9.70 19.30
N ALA A 168 -20.28 9.90 18.24
CA ALA A 168 -19.80 10.54 17.02
C ALA A 168 -19.42 12.01 17.28
N ARG A 169 -20.22 12.74 18.07
CA ARG A 169 -19.92 14.13 18.46
C ARG A 169 -18.69 14.23 19.36
N ASP A 170 -18.54 13.33 20.34
CA ASP A 170 -17.37 13.30 21.21
C ASP A 170 -16.07 13.04 20.42
N LEU A 171 -16.11 12.09 19.48
CA LEU A 171 -14.99 11.80 18.58
C LEU A 171 -14.67 12.99 17.65
N ALA A 172 -15.69 13.60 17.03
CA ALA A 172 -15.51 14.77 16.17
C ALA A 172 -14.93 15.98 16.93
N ALA A 173 -15.40 16.24 18.16
CA ALA A 173 -14.89 17.33 18.99
C ALA A 173 -13.41 17.14 19.35
N ARG A 174 -13.01 15.90 19.67
CA ARG A 174 -11.60 15.56 19.92
C ARG A 174 -10.74 15.69 18.67
N GLU A 175 -11.28 15.39 17.49
CA GLU A 175 -10.55 15.51 16.23
C GLU A 175 -10.36 16.98 15.79
N THR A 176 -11.39 17.82 15.92
CA THR A 176 -11.25 19.28 15.68
C THR A 176 -10.22 19.91 16.63
N SER A 177 -10.04 19.39 17.85
CA SER A 177 -8.99 19.85 18.77
C SER A 177 -7.57 19.42 18.37
N CYS A 178 -7.43 18.42 17.49
CA CYS A 178 -6.15 17.86 17.04
C CYS A 178 -5.78 18.28 15.60
N CYS A 179 -6.77 18.53 14.75
CA CYS A 179 -6.63 18.84 13.33
C CYS A 179 -7.56 20.00 12.97
N SER A 180 -7.01 21.21 12.78
CA SER A 180 -7.80 22.45 12.63
C SER A 180 -8.49 22.62 11.26
N PHE A 181 -8.34 21.67 10.33
CA PHE A 181 -8.86 21.78 8.96
C PHE A 181 -10.14 20.98 8.70
N PHE A 182 -10.55 20.09 9.60
CA PHE A 182 -11.84 19.40 9.51
C PHE A 182 -12.93 20.21 10.21
N THR A 183 -14.02 20.45 9.48
CA THR A 183 -15.24 21.02 10.07
C THR A 183 -16.30 19.93 10.14
N PHE A 184 -16.71 19.56 11.35
CA PHE A 184 -17.78 18.59 11.57
C PHE A 184 -19.08 19.34 11.90
N THR A 185 -20.14 19.04 11.16
CA THR A 185 -21.49 19.56 11.42
C THR A 185 -22.46 18.41 11.57
N PHE A 186 -23.29 18.44 12.60
CA PHE A 186 -24.30 17.41 12.85
C PHE A 186 -25.69 17.97 12.59
N SER A 187 -26.47 17.27 11.76
CA SER A 187 -27.89 17.56 11.63
C SER A 187 -28.65 17.02 12.85
N PRO A 188 -29.78 17.63 13.26
CA PRO A 188 -30.63 17.05 14.28
C PRO A 188 -31.14 15.68 13.82
N PRO A 189 -31.22 14.67 14.72
CA PRO A 189 -31.68 13.33 14.35
C PRO A 189 -33.05 13.35 13.68
N ARG A 190 -33.20 12.61 12.58
CA ARG A 190 -34.46 12.45 11.86
C ARG A 190 -34.63 10.99 11.45
N GLY A 191 -35.72 10.36 11.88
CA GLY A 191 -36.02 8.98 11.49
C GLY A 191 -35.04 7.94 12.06
N GLY A 192 -34.46 8.16 13.24
CA GLY A 192 -33.49 7.25 13.86
C GLY A 192 -32.07 7.36 13.30
N VAL A 193 -31.80 8.37 12.46
CA VAL A 193 -30.51 8.62 11.84
C VAL A 193 -30.05 10.03 12.16
N VAL A 194 -28.75 10.18 12.44
CA VAL A 194 -28.05 11.45 12.55
C VAL A 194 -27.07 11.59 11.38
N ARG A 195 -27.13 12.72 10.68
CA ARG A 195 -26.23 13.02 9.57
C ARG A 195 -25.04 13.83 10.08
N MET A 196 -23.85 13.24 9.98
CA MET A 196 -22.57 13.88 10.20
C MET A 196 -22.01 14.37 8.87
N GLN A 197 -21.85 15.68 8.74
CA GLN A 197 -21.18 16.33 7.62
C GLN A 197 -19.74 16.63 8.00
N VAL A 198 -18.81 16.29 7.12
CA VAL A 198 -17.40 16.61 7.23
C VAL A 198 -17.00 17.48 6.05
N ASP A 199 -16.60 18.72 6.31
CA ASP A 199 -16.06 19.64 5.30
C ASP A 199 -14.55 19.82 5.48
N VAL A 200 -13.84 19.94 4.36
CA VAL A 200 -12.42 20.24 4.29
C VAL A 200 -12.14 21.30 3.23
N PRO A 201 -11.05 22.08 3.35
CA PRO A 201 -10.60 22.95 2.27
C PRO A 201 -10.20 22.13 1.03
N MET A 202 -10.25 22.75 -0.16
CA MET A 202 -10.06 22.05 -1.45
C MET A 202 -8.73 21.30 -1.54
N GLU A 203 -7.69 21.87 -0.94
CA GLU A 203 -6.33 21.32 -0.86
C GLU A 203 -6.27 19.98 -0.11
N GLN A 204 -7.29 19.68 0.70
CA GLN A 204 -7.39 18.46 1.52
C GLN A 204 -8.51 17.53 1.03
N SER A 205 -9.05 17.75 -0.17
CA SER A 205 -10.12 16.91 -0.74
C SER A 205 -9.76 15.42 -0.81
N THR A 206 -8.50 15.09 -1.07
CA THR A 206 -7.99 13.70 -1.13
C THR A 206 -8.02 12.98 0.22
N VAL A 207 -7.85 13.72 1.33
CA VAL A 207 -7.99 13.18 2.70
C VAL A 207 -9.40 12.64 2.90
N LEU A 208 -10.37 13.40 2.41
CA LEU A 208 -11.77 13.11 2.59
C LEU A 208 -12.24 11.94 1.70
N ASP A 209 -11.56 11.69 0.57
CA ASP A 209 -11.72 10.47 -0.23
C ASP A 209 -11.22 9.23 0.51
N GLY A 210 -10.07 9.34 1.19
CA GLY A 210 -9.55 8.27 2.04
C GLY A 210 -10.49 7.93 3.20
N LEU A 211 -11.03 8.96 3.87
CA LEU A 211 -12.01 8.78 4.94
C LEU A 211 -13.30 8.12 4.43
N ALA A 212 -13.81 8.54 3.28
CA ALA A 212 -15.00 7.94 2.67
C ALA A 212 -14.80 6.45 2.36
N LEU A 213 -13.64 6.09 1.79
CA LEU A 213 -13.30 4.71 1.48
C LEU A 213 -13.19 3.86 2.76
N GLN A 214 -12.55 4.37 3.80
CA GLN A 214 -12.45 3.67 5.08
C GLN A 214 -13.83 3.47 5.73
N ALA A 215 -14.67 4.51 5.74
CA ALA A 215 -16.01 4.45 6.31
C ALA A 215 -16.88 3.41 5.57
N ALA A 216 -16.87 3.42 4.24
CA ALA A 216 -17.60 2.45 3.42
C ALA A 216 -17.09 1.02 3.63
N THR A 217 -15.77 0.83 3.72
CA THR A 217 -15.15 -0.47 3.96
C THR A 217 -15.51 -1.02 5.35
N ALA A 218 -15.39 -0.19 6.39
CA ALA A 218 -15.71 -0.57 7.76
C ALA A 218 -17.20 -0.96 7.91
N ALA A 219 -18.09 -0.23 7.24
CA ALA A 219 -19.53 -0.49 7.28
C ALA A 219 -19.98 -1.64 6.35
N GLY A 220 -19.08 -2.23 5.55
CA GLY A 220 -19.43 -3.26 4.58
C GLY A 220 -20.33 -2.76 3.44
N LEU A 221 -20.31 -1.45 3.15
CA LEU A 221 -21.15 -0.79 2.15
C LEU A 221 -20.53 -0.78 0.74
N SER A 222 -19.46 -1.56 0.53
CA SER A 222 -18.81 -1.73 -0.78
C SER A 222 -19.77 -2.39 -1.79
N ARG A 223 -20.18 -1.63 -2.82
CA ARG A 223 -20.74 -2.17 -4.07
C ARG A 223 -19.65 -2.69 -4.98
#